data_AF-A0AAX2KC58-F1
#
_entry.id   AF-A0AAX2KC58-F1
#
_cell.length_a   1.000
_cell.length_b   1.000
_cell.length_c   1.000
_cell.angle_alpha   90.00
_cell.angle_beta   90.00
_cell.angle_gamma   90.00
#
_symmetry.space_group_name_H-M   'P 1'
#
loop_
_entity.id
_entity.type
_entity.pdbx_description
1 polymer ?
#
loop_
_entity_poly.entity_id
_entity_poly.type
_entity_poly.pdbx_seq_one_letter_code
_entity_poly.pdbx_strand_id
1 'polypeptide(L)'
;MLVTALKDSRWFIPLERQGLQNLLNERKIIRAAQENGTVAINNRIPLQSLTAANIMVEGSIIGYESNVKSGGVGARYFGIGADTQYQLDQIAVNLRVVNVSTGEIPLLGEHQ
;
A
#
# COMPACT_ATOMS: atom_id res chain seq x y z
N MET A 1 1.46 -3.24 3.34
CA MET A 1 0.17 -3.94 3.11
C MET A 1 -0.45 -3.54 1.77
N LEU A 2 -0.73 -2.26 1.49
CA LEU A 2 -1.30 -1.85 0.20
C LEU A 2 -0.41 -2.20 -1.02
N VAL A 3 0.88 -1.85 -0.97
CA VAL A 3 1.84 -2.17 -2.05
C VAL A 3 1.91 -3.67 -2.34
N THR A 4 1.92 -4.49 -1.28
CA THR A 4 1.92 -5.95 -1.38
C THR A 4 0.65 -6.45 -2.06
N ALA A 5 -0.53 -5.99 -1.62
CA ALA A 5 -1.81 -6.38 -2.22
C ALA A 5 -1.92 -5.98 -3.70
N LEU A 6 -1.40 -4.80 -4.07
CA LEU A 6 -1.36 -4.36 -5.47
C LEU A 6 -0.40 -5.18 -6.34
N LYS A 7 0.71 -5.64 -5.76
CA LYS A 7 1.65 -6.53 -6.45
C LYS A 7 1.06 -7.94 -6.61
N ASP A 8 0.41 -8.45 -5.56
CA ASP A 8 -0.18 -9.79 -5.52
C ASP A 8 -1.38 -9.91 -6.47
N SER A 9 -2.11 -8.82 -6.71
CA SER A 9 -3.19 -8.80 -7.72
C SER A 9 -2.68 -8.99 -9.15
N ARG A 10 -1.38 -8.75 -9.40
CA ARG A 10 -0.72 -8.78 -10.72
C ARG A 10 -1.31 -7.81 -11.76
N TRP A 11 -2.19 -6.90 -11.35
CA TRP A 11 -2.75 -5.87 -12.22
C TRP A 11 -1.94 -4.59 -12.24
N PHE A 12 -1.10 -4.39 -11.22
CA PHE A 12 -0.34 -3.16 -11.04
C PHE A 12 1.15 -3.45 -10.83
N ILE A 13 1.98 -2.53 -11.32
CA ILE A 13 3.41 -2.48 -11.01
C ILE A 13 3.59 -1.31 -10.04
N PRO A 14 3.65 -1.55 -8.72
CA PRO A 14 3.80 -0.47 -7.76
C PRO A 14 5.18 0.20 -7.90
N LEU A 15 5.19 1.53 -7.87
CA LEU A 15 6.41 2.33 -7.88
C LEU A 15 6.72 2.83 -6.46
N GLU A 16 7.99 2.77 -6.08
CA GLU A 16 8.46 3.26 -4.78
C GLU A 16 8.34 4.78 -4.71
N ARG A 17 7.46 5.27 -3.85
CA ARG A 17 7.27 6.71 -3.59
C ARG A 17 7.53 7.09 -2.14
N GLN A 18 7.40 6.15 -1.19
CA GLN A 18 7.65 6.40 0.22
C GLN A 18 9.13 6.68 0.48
N GLY A 19 10.02 5.86 -0.09
CA GLY A 19 11.48 6.02 -0.01
C GLY A 19 12.10 6.87 -1.12
N LEU A 20 11.34 7.71 -1.83
CA LEU A 20 11.82 8.41 -3.03
C LEU A 20 13.07 9.27 -2.77
N GLN A 21 13.13 9.96 -1.63
CA GLN A 21 14.29 10.79 -1.28
C GLN A 21 15.58 9.95 -1.16
N ASN A 22 15.48 8.77 -0.55
CA ASN A 22 16.60 7.84 -0.42
C ASN A 22 17.05 7.33 -1.79
N LEU A 23 16.09 6.98 -2.67
CA LEU A 23 16.39 6.59 -4.05
C LEU A 23 17.07 7.70 -4.84
N LEU A 24 16.62 8.95 -4.71
CA LEU A 24 17.24 10.09 -5.38
C LEU A 24 18.65 10.35 -4.86
N ASN A 25 18.87 10.23 -3.56
CA ASN A 25 20.19 10.38 -2.95
C ASN A 25 21.16 9.30 -3.44
N GLU A 26 20.74 8.04 -3.43
CA GLU A 26 21.56 6.92 -3.91
C GLU A 26 21.95 7.11 -5.38
N ARG A 27 21.00 7.52 -6.22
CA ARG A 27 21.27 7.78 -7.64
C ARG A 27 22.22 8.96 -7.86
N LYS A 28 22.20 9.97 -6.98
CA LYS A 28 23.21 11.06 -7.01
C LYS A 28 24.59 10.55 -6.65
N ILE A 29 24.70 9.69 -5.63
CA ILE A 29 25.98 9.07 -5.23
C ILE A 29 26.55 8.24 -6.38
N ILE A 30 25.73 7.37 -6.99
CA ILE A 30 26.15 6.55 -8.14
C ILE A 30 26.63 7.44 -9.30
N ARG A 31 25.91 8.52 -9.61
CA ARG A 31 26.30 9.46 -10.65
C ARG A 31 27.65 10.11 -10.36
N ALA A 32 27.85 10.63 -9.14
CA ALA A 32 29.10 11.27 -8.73
C ALA A 32 30.29 10.29 -8.77
N ALA A 33 30.08 9.04 -8.35
CA ALA A 33 31.13 8.02 -8.41
C ALA A 33 31.54 7.67 -9.86
N GLN A 34 30.56 7.61 -10.77
CA GLN A 34 30.82 7.34 -12.19
C GLN A 34 31.49 8.53 -12.90
N GLU A 35 31.08 9.77 -12.59
CA GLU A 35 31.66 11.00 -13.13
C GLU A 35 33.13 11.17 -12.69
N ASN A 36 33.45 10.82 -11.44
CA ASN A 36 34.81 10.88 -10.91
C ASN A 36 35.73 9.76 -11.46
N GLY A 37 35.22 8.85 -12.29
CA GLY A 37 36.01 7.79 -12.93
C GLY A 37 36.55 6.72 -11.97
N THR A 38 36.14 6.74 -10.70
CA THR A 38 36.59 5.80 -9.66
C THR A 38 35.91 4.43 -9.75
N VAL A 39 34.82 4.34 -10.51
CA VAL A 39 34.05 3.10 -10.70
C VAL A 39 34.64 2.30 -11.86
N ALA A 40 35.11 1.08 -11.55
CA ALA A 40 35.56 0.11 -12.52
C ALA A 40 34.46 -0.19 -13.56
N ILE A 41 34.84 -0.42 -14.82
CA ILE A 41 33.90 -0.52 -15.97
C ILE A 41 32.83 -1.60 -15.73
N ASN A 42 33.18 -2.69 -15.05
CA ASN A 42 32.28 -3.78 -14.66
C ASN A 42 31.25 -3.39 -13.56
N ASN A 43 31.49 -2.31 -12.81
CA ASN A 43 30.59 -1.81 -11.77
C ASN A 43 29.82 -0.54 -12.20
N ARG A 44 29.95 -0.12 -13.47
CA ARG A 44 29.16 1.01 -13.98
C ARG A 44 27.70 0.59 -14.16
N ILE A 45 26.82 1.13 -13.33
CA ILE A 45 25.39 0.91 -13.40
C ILE A 45 24.77 1.98 -14.30
N PRO A 46 24.20 1.64 -15.47
CA PRO A 46 23.50 2.61 -16.30
C PRO A 46 22.22 3.08 -15.59
N LEU A 47 22.20 4.36 -15.20
CA LEU A 47 21.07 4.96 -14.50
C LEU A 47 19.97 5.42 -15.48
N GLN A 48 18.97 4.57 -15.75
CA GLN A 48 17.79 4.92 -16.54
C GLN A 48 16.84 5.87 -15.81
N SER A 49 16.09 6.73 -16.51
CA SER A 49 15.13 7.67 -15.90
C SER A 49 14.13 6.94 -14.99
N LEU A 50 13.63 7.63 -13.94
CA LEU A 50 12.60 7.07 -13.07
C LEU A 50 11.31 6.88 -13.86
N THR A 51 10.70 5.70 -13.74
CA THR A 51 9.41 5.40 -14.36
C THR A 51 8.34 6.34 -13.82
N ALA A 52 7.61 6.99 -14.72
CA ALA A 52 6.43 7.77 -14.37
C ALA A 52 5.22 6.84 -14.22
N ALA A 53 4.29 7.20 -13.33
CA ALA A 53 3.00 6.53 -13.23
C ALA A 53 1.91 7.45 -13.77
N ASN A 54 0.96 6.87 -14.50
CA ASN A 54 -0.22 7.60 -15.00
C ASN A 54 -1.28 7.78 -13.89
N ILE A 55 -1.32 6.85 -12.94
CA ILE A 55 -2.25 6.84 -11.80
C ILE A 55 -1.49 6.69 -10.49
N MET A 56 -1.98 7.34 -9.44
CA MET A 56 -1.51 7.22 -8.07
C MET A 56 -2.63 6.67 -7.20
N VAL A 57 -2.36 5.62 -6.44
CA VAL A 57 -3.31 5.02 -5.51
C VAL A 57 -2.94 5.43 -4.10
N GLU A 58 -3.88 6.02 -3.38
CA GLU A 58 -3.71 6.46 -2.00
C GLU A 58 -4.77 5.78 -1.11
N GLY A 59 -4.38 5.42 0.10
CA GLY A 59 -5.27 4.79 1.06
C GLY A 59 -5.21 5.47 2.42
N SER A 60 -6.31 5.44 3.16
CA SER A 60 -6.40 5.95 4.52
C SER A 60 -7.30 5.05 5.37
N ILE A 61 -6.92 4.83 6.63
CA ILE A 61 -7.76 4.10 7.59
C ILE A 61 -8.75 5.11 8.16
N ILE A 62 -10.04 4.90 7.91
CA ILE A 62 -11.09 5.86 8.25
C ILE A 62 -11.78 5.55 9.59
N GLY A 63 -11.62 4.34 10.12
CA GLY A 63 -12.18 3.98 11.42
C GLY A 63 -11.75 2.60 11.89
N TYR A 64 -11.63 2.47 13.21
CA TYR A 64 -11.44 1.21 13.91
C TYR A 64 -12.53 1.12 14.97
N GLU A 65 -13.36 0.09 14.91
CA GLU A 65 -14.35 -0.20 15.93
C GLU A 65 -14.10 -1.62 16.46
N SER A 66 -13.98 -1.74 17.78
CA SER A 66 -13.82 -3.04 18.44
C SER A 66 -14.97 -3.23 19.41
N ASN A 67 -15.81 -4.20 19.13
CA ASN A 67 -17.00 -4.51 19.91
C ASN A 67 -16.86 -5.89 20.53
N VAL A 68 -16.71 -5.94 21.85
CA VAL A 68 -16.86 -7.19 22.61
C VAL A 68 -18.35 -7.47 22.75
N LYS A 69 -18.86 -8.44 21.99
CA LYS A 69 -20.24 -8.92 22.12
C LYS A 69 -20.24 -10.18 23.00
N SER A 70 -21.16 -10.27 23.97
CA SER A 70 -21.38 -11.53 24.69
C SER A 70 -22.45 -12.35 23.97
N GLY A 71 -22.08 -13.57 23.59
CA GLY A 71 -22.92 -14.49 22.84
C GLY A 71 -23.60 -15.46 23.79
N GLY A 72 -24.76 -15.07 24.34
CA GLY A 72 -25.50 -15.87 25.31
C GLY A 72 -26.78 -16.52 24.76
N VAL A 73 -26.79 -17.03 23.51
CA VAL A 73 -27.99 -17.71 22.96
C VAL A 73 -27.91 -19.24 23.09
N GLY A 74 -26.72 -19.84 23.03
CA GLY A 74 -26.53 -21.30 23.14
C GLY A 74 -26.40 -21.84 24.58
N ALA A 75 -26.02 -21.00 25.55
CA ALA A 75 -25.77 -21.41 26.93
C ALA A 75 -27.06 -21.69 27.73
N ARG A 76 -28.23 -21.22 27.26
CA ARG A 76 -29.52 -21.48 27.92
C ARG A 76 -30.06 -22.90 27.70
N TYR A 77 -29.61 -23.60 26.66
CA TYR A 77 -30.12 -24.94 26.37
C TYR A 77 -29.46 -26.03 27.25
N PHE A 78 -28.26 -25.78 27.78
CA PHE A 78 -27.49 -26.75 28.56
C PHE A 78 -27.30 -26.41 30.04
N GLY A 79 -27.89 -25.32 30.55
CA GLY A 79 -27.95 -25.03 31.99
C GLY A 79 -26.60 -24.74 32.68
N ILE A 80 -25.51 -24.60 31.93
CA ILE A 80 -24.18 -24.25 32.44
C ILE A 80 -23.86 -22.85 31.91
N GLY A 81 -23.76 -21.89 32.83
CA GLY A 81 -23.39 -20.51 32.53
C GLY A 81 -22.00 -20.45 31.90
N ALA A 82 -21.95 -20.21 30.59
CA ALA A 82 -20.73 -19.91 29.88
C ALA A 82 -20.86 -18.51 29.28
N ASP A 83 -20.32 -17.51 29.99
CA ASP A 83 -20.11 -16.16 29.49
C ASP A 83 -19.11 -16.21 28.34
N THR A 84 -19.59 -16.54 27.13
CA THR A 84 -18.76 -16.56 25.94
C THR A 84 -18.73 -15.15 25.36
N GLN A 85 -17.68 -14.40 25.70
CA GLN A 85 -17.41 -13.10 25.07
C GLN A 85 -16.65 -13.33 23.76
N TYR A 86 -17.13 -12.73 22.68
CA TYR A 86 -16.44 -12.71 21.39
C TYR A 86 -16.17 -11.26 21.00
N GLN A 87 -14.94 -10.98 20.57
CA GLN A 87 -14.54 -9.66 20.11
C GLN A 87 -14.70 -9.58 18.59
N LEU A 88 -15.39 -8.54 18.13
CA LEU A 88 -15.55 -8.20 16.72
C LEU A 88 -14.73 -6.94 16.45
N ASP A 89 -13.69 -7.06 15.63
CA ASP A 89 -12.90 -5.93 15.18
C ASP A 89 -13.29 -5.57 13.74
N GLN A 90 -13.75 -4.33 13.54
CA GLN A 90 -14.13 -3.77 12.26
C GLN A 90 -13.17 -2.65 11.89
N ILE A 91 -12.51 -2.81 10.74
CA ILE A 91 -11.57 -1.82 10.19
C ILE A 91 -12.13 -1.29 8.88
N ALA A 92 -12.33 0.02 8.81
CA ALA A 92 -12.78 0.68 7.60
C ALA A 92 -11.59 1.38 6.92
N VAL A 93 -11.41 1.11 5.63
CA VAL A 93 -10.31 1.67 4.81
C VAL A 93 -10.90 2.35 3.60
N ASN A 94 -10.45 3.58 3.33
CA ASN A 94 -10.74 4.30 2.10
C ASN A 94 -9.56 4.16 1.13
N LEU A 95 -9.84 3.89 -0.13
CA LEU A 95 -8.87 3.86 -1.22
C LEU A 95 -9.35 4.80 -2.32
N ARG A 96 -8.45 5.64 -2.84
CA ARG A 96 -8.71 6.50 -4.00
C ARG A 96 -7.63 6.34 -5.05
N VAL A 97 -8.04 6.49 -6.31
CA VAL A 97 -7.15 6.54 -7.46
C VAL A 97 -7.15 7.98 -7.96
N VAL A 98 -5.97 8.53 -8.23
CA VAL A 98 -5.78 9.90 -8.71
C VAL A 98 -5.02 9.86 -10.03
N ASN A 99 -5.54 10.51 -11.06
CA ASN A 99 -4.81 10.71 -12.31
C ASN A 99 -3.68 11.73 -12.08
N VAL A 100 -2.44 11.35 -12.32
CA VAL A 100 -1.28 12.22 -12.07
C VAL A 100 -1.23 13.41 -13.02
N SER A 101 -1.82 13.29 -14.22
CA SER A 101 -1.79 14.34 -15.24
C SER A 101 -2.86 15.41 -15.01
N THR A 102 -4.06 15.02 -14.58
CA THR A 102 -5.19 15.96 -14.39
C THR A 102 -5.51 16.27 -12.93
N GLY A 103 -5.03 15.45 -11.99
CA GLY A 103 -5.38 15.54 -10.57
C GLY A 103 -6.80 15.04 -10.26
N GLU A 104 -7.53 14.56 -11.27
CA GLU A 104 -8.90 14.09 -11.10
C GLU A 104 -8.92 12.70 -10.45
N ILE A 105 -9.96 12.45 -9.67
CA ILE A 105 -10.29 11.12 -9.16
C ILE A 105 -11.22 10.50 -10.21
N PRO A 106 -10.73 9.61 -11.10
CA PRO A 106 -11.62 8.93 -12.02
C PRO A 106 -12.63 8.16 -11.20
N LEU A 107 -13.91 8.50 -11.36
CA LEU A 107 -14.99 7.66 -10.90
C LEU A 107 -14.80 6.31 -11.59
N LEU A 108 -14.77 5.23 -10.82
CA LEU A 108 -14.89 3.87 -11.36
C LEU A 108 -16.31 3.78 -11.96
N GLY A 109 -16.43 4.24 -13.20
CA GLY A 109 -17.67 4.18 -13.98
C GLY A 109 -17.91 2.75 -14.42
N GLU A 110 -19.15 2.31 -14.24
CA GLU A 110 -19.71 1.03 -14.65
C GLU A 110 -19.26 0.64 -16.06
N HIS A 111 -18.75 -0.59 -16.20
CA HIS A 111 -18.67 -1.24 -17.49
C HIS A 111 -20.10 -1.43 -18.01
N GLN A 112 -20.47 -0.72 -19.08
CA GLN A 112 -21.59 -1.10 -19.95
C GLN A 112 -21.17 -2.19 -20.93
#